data_AF-A0A937GHS6-F1
#
_entry.id   AF-A0A937GHS6-F1
#
_cell.length_a   1.000
_cell.length_b   1.000
_cell.length_c   1.000
_cell.angle_alpha   90.00
_cell.angle_beta   90.00
_cell.angle_gamma   90.00
#
_symmetry.space_group_name_H-M   'P 1'
#
loop_
_entity.id
_entity.type
_entity.pdbx_description
1 polymer ?
#
loop_
_entity_poly.entity_id
_entity_poly.type
_entity_poly.pdbx_seq_one_letter_code
_entity_poly.pdbx_strand_id
1 'polypeptide(L)'
;MNESTYLELGKQISDRLRSSQLTYFIAVSAITAVIVFGRGDDVNLLLTILAVGIGLFGILSFDAAQQAYIMLNKSMPESMEGTPIGESTKNPAQFQFYRATNAIFTSLIAVIHVITIYK
;
A
#
# COMPACT_ATOMS: atom_id res chain seq x y z
N MET A 1 -24.57 8.41 5.91
CA MET A 1 -24.53 6.92 5.93
C MET A 1 -24.97 6.46 7.31
N ASN A 2 -25.57 5.28 7.48
CA ASN A 2 -25.87 4.76 8.82
C ASN A 2 -24.70 3.91 9.35
N GLU A 3 -24.71 3.60 10.64
CA GLU A 3 -23.62 2.89 11.33
C GLU A 3 -23.36 1.50 10.75
N SER A 4 -24.40 0.72 10.45
CA SER A 4 -24.23 -0.62 9.87
C SER A 4 -23.52 -0.57 8.52
N THR A 5 -23.90 0.36 7.63
CA THR A 5 -23.26 0.53 6.33
C THR A 5 -21.81 1.04 6.48
N TYR A 6 -21.55 1.89 7.48
CA TYR A 6 -20.19 2.35 7.79
C TYR A 6 -19.27 1.20 8.23
N LEU A 7 -19.76 0.32 9.10
CA LEU A 7 -19.02 -0.85 9.57
C LEU A 7 -18.79 -1.87 8.44
N GLU A 8 -19.79 -2.09 7.59
CA GLU A 8 -19.68 -2.94 6.39
C GLU A 8 -18.59 -2.41 5.44
N LEU A 9 -18.57 -1.10 5.20
CA LEU A 9 -17.55 -0.44 4.38
C LEU A 9 -16.14 -0.63 4.97
N GLY A 10 -16.00 -0.46 6.28
CA GLY A 10 -14.73 -0.72 6.99
C GLY A 10 -14.25 -2.15 6.83
N LYS A 11 -15.16 -3.13 6.90
CA LYS A 11 -14.87 -4.55 6.69
C LYS A 11 -14.42 -4.83 5.25
N GLN A 12 -15.13 -4.31 4.25
CA GLN A 12 -14.76 -4.47 2.84
C GLN A 12 -13.39 -3.89 2.52
N ILE A 13 -13.08 -2.71 3.07
CA ILE A 13 -11.76 -2.08 2.97
C ILE A 13 -10.68 -2.98 3.58
N SER A 14 -10.91 -3.48 4.79
CA SER A 14 -9.96 -4.36 5.49
C SER A 14 -9.71 -5.64 4.69
N ASP A 15 -10.75 -6.26 4.15
CA ASP A 15 -10.63 -7.45 3.31
C ASP A 15 -9.85 -7.18 2.02
N ARG A 16 -10.08 -6.03 1.38
CA ARG A 16 -9.32 -5.60 0.20
C ARG A 16 -7.82 -5.44 0.51
N LEU A 17 -7.50 -4.76 1.60
CA LEU A 17 -6.10 -4.55 2.01
C LEU A 17 -5.41 -5.87 2.34
N ARG A 18 -6.10 -6.76 3.07
CA ARG A 18 -5.59 -8.11 3.39
C ARG A 18 -5.34 -8.95 2.13
N SER A 19 -6.27 -8.93 1.19
CA SER A 19 -6.13 -9.65 -0.08
C SER A 19 -4.94 -9.14 -0.89
N SER A 20 -4.77 -7.81 -0.99
CA SER A 20 -3.63 -7.19 -1.66
C SER A 20 -2.29 -7.57 -1.03
N GLN A 21 -2.20 -7.63 0.29
CA GLN A 21 -1.00 -8.08 1.01
C GLN A 21 -0.69 -9.55 0.73
N LEU A 22 -1.71 -10.42 0.70
CA LEU A 22 -1.52 -11.83 0.40
C LEU A 22 -0.96 -12.06 -1.01
N THR A 23 -1.52 -11.41 -2.03
CA THR A 23 -1.02 -11.50 -3.41
C THR A 23 0.44 -11.09 -3.49
N TYR A 24 0.82 -10.03 -2.76
CA TYR A 24 2.20 -9.58 -2.72
C TYR A 24 3.14 -10.59 -2.04
N PHE A 25 2.74 -11.15 -0.89
CA PHE A 25 3.52 -12.20 -0.23
C PHE A 25 3.77 -13.40 -1.13
N ILE A 26 2.75 -13.81 -1.91
CA ILE A 26 2.88 -14.90 -2.88
C ILE A 26 3.91 -14.53 -3.96
N ALA A 27 3.82 -13.32 -4.53
CA ALA A 27 4.74 -12.86 -5.56
C ALA A 27 6.20 -12.79 -5.07
N VAL A 28 6.43 -12.22 -3.87
CA VAL A 28 7.76 -12.15 -3.25
C VAL A 28 8.30 -13.54 -2.94
N SER A 29 7.47 -14.44 -2.43
CA SER A 29 7.89 -15.82 -2.15
C SER A 29 8.30 -16.55 -3.42
N ALA A 30 7.56 -16.34 -4.52
CA ALA A 30 7.90 -16.92 -5.82
C ALA A 30 9.23 -16.36 -6.37
N ILE A 31 9.44 -15.04 -6.33
CA ILE A 31 10.70 -14.41 -6.78
C ILE A 31 11.87 -14.91 -5.91
N THR A 32 11.67 -15.00 -4.59
CA THR A 32 12.68 -15.52 -3.66
C THR A 32 13.02 -16.98 -3.98
N ALA A 33 12.04 -17.82 -4.28
CA ALA A 33 12.28 -19.21 -4.67
C ALA A 33 13.08 -19.32 -5.97
N VAL A 34 12.81 -18.46 -6.96
CA VAL A 34 13.59 -18.39 -8.21
C VAL A 34 15.03 -17.95 -7.94
N ILE A 35 15.26 -17.00 -7.03
CA ILE A 35 16.61 -16.57 -6.64
C ILE A 35 17.38 -17.70 -5.95
N VAL A 36 16.75 -18.41 -5.01
CA VAL A 36 17.43 -19.42 -4.16
C VAL A 36 17.63 -20.75 -4.89
N PHE A 37 16.65 -21.19 -5.68
CA PHE A 37 16.63 -22.52 -6.29
C PHE A 37 16.73 -22.50 -7.82
N GLY A 38 16.70 -21.32 -8.44
CA GLY A 38 16.81 -21.18 -9.89
C GLY A 38 18.23 -21.47 -10.39
N ARG A 39 18.32 -21.93 -11.64
CA ARG A 39 19.57 -22.04 -12.38
C ARG A 39 19.60 -20.91 -13.41
N GLY A 40 20.32 -19.83 -13.12
CA GLY A 40 20.46 -18.71 -14.04
C GLY A 40 21.46 -17.67 -13.53
N ASP A 41 22.17 -17.04 -14.47
CA ASP A 41 23.27 -16.11 -14.19
C ASP A 41 22.77 -14.71 -13.76
N ASP A 42 21.45 -14.46 -13.83
CA ASP A 42 20.81 -13.16 -13.62
C ASP A 42 20.34 -12.90 -12.17
N VAL A 43 20.99 -13.51 -11.18
CA VAL A 43 20.63 -13.33 -9.75
C VAL A 43 20.59 -11.86 -9.34
N ASN A 44 21.49 -11.03 -9.88
CA ASN A 44 21.52 -9.58 -9.62
C ASN A 44 20.28 -8.85 -10.16
N LEU A 45 19.77 -9.23 -11.33
CA LEU A 45 18.54 -8.67 -11.89
C LEU A 45 17.34 -9.06 -11.01
N LEU A 46 17.26 -10.32 -10.61
CA LEU A 46 16.18 -10.81 -9.75
C LEU A 46 16.18 -10.15 -8.37
N LEU A 47 17.35 -9.98 -7.76
CA LEU A 47 17.50 -9.23 -6.50
C LEU A 47 17.09 -7.75 -6.66
N THR A 48 17.41 -7.14 -7.80
CA THR A 48 16.99 -5.76 -8.11
C THR A 48 15.48 -5.65 -8.25
N ILE A 49 14.84 -6.56 -8.99
CA ILE A 49 13.38 -6.63 -9.13
C ILE A 49 12.73 -6.83 -7.75
N LEU A 50 13.28 -7.71 -6.93
CA LEU A 50 12.78 -7.97 -5.58
C LEU A 50 12.88 -6.72 -4.69
N ALA A 51 14.04 -6.07 -4.63
CA ALA A 51 14.25 -4.87 -3.81
C ALA A 51 13.34 -3.71 -4.22
N VAL A 52 13.22 -3.45 -5.52
CA VAL A 52 12.33 -2.42 -6.06
C VAL A 52 10.86 -2.77 -5.82
N GLY A 53 10.49 -4.05 -6.01
CA GLY A 53 9.15 -4.55 -5.73
C GLY A 53 8.74 -4.39 -4.26
N ILE A 54 9.64 -4.64 -3.31
CA ILE A 54 9.44 -4.41 -1.87
C ILE A 54 9.24 -2.93 -1.56
N GLY A 55 10.12 -2.07 -2.09
CA GLY A 55 9.99 -0.63 -1.91
C GLY A 55 8.64 -0.10 -2.43
N LEU A 56 8.29 -0.44 -3.67
CA LEU A 56 7.05 0.01 -4.30
C LEU A 56 5.81 -0.53 -3.58
N PHE A 57 5.81 -1.80 -3.19
CA PHE A 57 4.68 -2.38 -2.48
C PHE A 57 4.44 -1.71 -1.12
N GLY A 58 5.50 -1.43 -0.36
CA GLY A 58 5.38 -0.72 0.92
C GLY A 58 4.75 0.67 0.74
N ILE A 59 5.26 1.43 -0.25
CA ILE A 59 4.77 2.79 -0.54
C ILE A 59 3.30 2.77 -0.98
N LEU A 60 2.94 1.90 -1.93
CA LEU A 60 1.59 1.82 -2.48
C LEU A 60 0.58 1.25 -1.48
N SER A 61 0.98 0.28 -0.66
CA SER A 61 0.13 -0.27 0.41
C SER A 61 -0.20 0.80 1.45
N PHE A 62 0.78 1.63 1.80
CA PHE A 62 0.57 2.73 2.73
C PHE A 62 -0.36 3.80 2.13
N ASP A 63 -0.16 4.23 0.88
CA ASP A 63 -1.06 5.19 0.22
C ASP A 63 -2.48 4.62 0.10
N ALA A 64 -2.64 3.34 -0.26
CA ALA A 64 -3.95 2.69 -0.31
C ALA A 64 -4.67 2.67 1.06
N ALA A 65 -3.94 2.40 2.15
CA ALA A 65 -4.48 2.46 3.50
C ALA A 65 -4.90 3.88 3.89
N GLN A 66 -4.10 4.89 3.53
CA GLN A 66 -4.43 6.30 3.78
C GLN A 66 -5.66 6.76 2.99
N GLN A 67 -5.78 6.37 1.72
CA GLN A 67 -6.96 6.67 0.91
C GLN A 67 -8.22 6.03 1.50
N ALA A 68 -8.13 4.77 1.93
CA ALA A 68 -9.22 4.07 2.58
C ALA A 68 -9.65 4.76 3.89
N TYR A 69 -8.68 5.22 4.69
CA TYR A 69 -8.94 5.97 5.91
C TYR A 69 -9.63 7.31 5.64
N ILE A 70 -9.16 8.08 4.65
CA ILE A 70 -9.80 9.33 4.23
C ILE A 70 -11.25 9.09 3.80
N MET A 71 -11.50 8.00 3.06
CA MET A 71 -12.85 7.63 2.62
C MET A 71 -13.75 7.29 3.80
N LEU A 72 -13.26 6.50 4.77
CA LEU A 72 -13.98 6.21 6.00
C LEU A 72 -14.29 7.49 6.77
N ASN A 73 -13.30 8.35 6.97
CA ASN A 73 -13.47 9.61 7.70
C ASN A 73 -14.57 10.49 7.06
N LYS A 74 -14.51 10.71 5.75
CA LYS A 74 -15.52 11.50 5.01
C LYS A 74 -16.94 10.92 5.09
N SER A 75 -17.05 9.63 5.33
CA SER A 75 -18.32 8.89 5.31
C SER A 75 -18.81 8.55 6.73
N MET A 76 -18.10 9.01 7.76
CA MET A 76 -18.39 8.69 9.16
C MET A 76 -19.75 9.28 9.60
N PRO A 77 -20.64 8.47 10.19
CA PRO A 77 -21.87 8.98 10.80
C PRO A 77 -21.59 9.68 12.13
N GLU A 78 -22.45 10.63 12.50
CA GLU A 78 -22.38 11.37 13.77
C GLU A 78 -22.36 10.44 15.00
N SER A 79 -23.03 9.29 14.93
CA SER A 79 -23.02 8.29 16.02
C SER A 79 -21.63 7.72 16.33
N MET A 80 -20.68 7.84 15.40
CA MET A 80 -19.32 7.33 15.55
C MET A 80 -18.31 8.39 15.99
N GLU A 81 -18.67 9.67 16.05
CA GLU A 81 -17.75 10.77 16.39
C GLU A 81 -17.19 10.69 17.81
N GLY A 82 -18.01 10.20 18.75
CA GLY A 82 -17.62 10.01 20.16
C GLY A 82 -16.84 8.72 20.43
N THR A 83 -16.59 7.90 19.41
CA THR A 83 -15.84 6.65 19.54
C THR A 83 -14.34 6.91 19.36
N PRO A 84 -13.45 6.00 19.82
CA PRO A 84 -12.01 6.12 19.56
C PRO A 84 -11.65 6.26 18.07
N ILE A 85 -12.48 5.69 17.17
CA ILE A 85 -12.32 5.83 15.72
C ILE A 85 -12.57 7.29 15.31
N GLY A 86 -13.65 7.90 15.80
CA GLY A 86 -14.01 9.30 15.54
C GLY A 86 -13.06 10.34 16.16
N GLU A 87 -12.32 9.98 17.20
CA GLU A 87 -11.24 10.84 17.71
C GLU A 87 -9.98 10.79 16.84
N SER A 88 -9.63 9.61 16.34
CA SER A 88 -8.44 9.42 15.49
C SER A 88 -8.51 10.22 14.17
N THR A 89 -9.73 10.49 13.68
CA THR A 89 -10.01 11.13 12.39
C THR A 89 -9.88 12.65 12.40
N LYS A 90 -9.68 13.26 13.57
CA LYS A 90 -9.66 14.72 13.76
C LYS A 90 -8.40 15.41 13.20
N ASN A 91 -7.34 14.68 12.85
CA ASN A 91 -6.12 15.25 12.26
C ASN A 91 -5.88 14.81 10.80
N PRO A 92 -6.53 15.47 9.82
CA PRO A 92 -6.39 15.13 8.40
C PRO A 92 -5.05 15.57 7.78
N ALA A 93 -4.35 16.53 8.40
CA ALA A 93 -3.12 17.12 7.85
C ALA A 93 -1.94 16.14 7.84
N GLN A 94 -1.90 15.22 8.80
CA GLN A 94 -0.82 14.24 8.93
C GLN A 94 -0.74 13.33 7.69
N PHE A 95 -1.87 13.00 7.05
CA PHE A 95 -1.88 12.07 5.91
C PHE A 95 -1.46 12.69 4.58
N GLN A 96 -1.73 13.98 4.37
CA GLN A 96 -1.43 14.63 3.08
C GLN A 96 0.08 14.74 2.82
N PHE A 97 0.87 15.01 3.86
CA PHE A 97 2.33 15.07 3.77
C PHE A 97 2.90 13.73 3.31
N TYR A 98 2.52 12.63 3.97
CA TYR A 98 2.99 11.29 3.60
C TYR A 98 2.55 10.86 2.20
N ARG A 99 1.33 11.19 1.77
CA ARG A 99 0.88 10.89 0.39
C ARG A 99 1.70 11.62 -0.66
N ALA A 100 2.03 12.89 -0.42
CA ALA A 100 2.90 13.66 -1.32
C ALA A 100 4.30 13.03 -1.40
N THR A 101 4.89 12.67 -0.25
CA THR A 101 6.18 11.99 -0.19
C THR A 101 6.16 10.64 -0.91
N ASN A 102 5.11 9.84 -0.71
CA ASN A 102 4.94 8.55 -1.38
C ASN A 102 4.81 8.68 -2.90
N ALA A 103 4.05 9.67 -3.38
CA ALA A 103 3.92 9.94 -4.80
C ALA A 103 5.28 10.29 -5.42
N ILE A 104 6.05 11.17 -4.76
CA ILE A 104 7.39 11.56 -5.21
C ILE A 104 8.32 10.35 -5.31
N PHE A 105 8.42 9.53 -4.24
CA PHE A 105 9.28 8.35 -4.25
C PHE A 105 8.85 7.30 -5.27
N THR A 106 7.56 7.07 -5.43
CA THR A 106 7.04 6.12 -6.44
C THR A 106 7.40 6.59 -7.86
N SER A 107 7.19 7.87 -8.16
CA SER A 107 7.54 8.44 -9.47
C SER A 107 9.05 8.40 -9.73
N LEU A 108 9.87 8.72 -8.73
CA LEU A 108 11.33 8.64 -8.84
C LEU A 108 11.81 7.21 -9.09
N ILE A 109 11.29 6.23 -8.35
CA ILE A 109 11.62 4.82 -8.55
C ILE A 109 11.23 4.39 -9.97
N ALA A 110 10.04 4.75 -10.44
CA ALA A 110 9.60 4.42 -11.80
C ALA A 110 10.54 5.01 -12.87
N VAL A 111 10.91 6.28 -12.74
CA VAL A 111 11.84 6.95 -13.66
C VAL A 111 13.23 6.29 -13.64
N ILE A 112 13.77 6.02 -12.45
CA ILE A 112 15.08 5.37 -12.30
C ILE A 112 15.06 3.97 -12.89
N HIS A 113 14.00 3.19 -12.67
CA HIS A 113 13.87 1.83 -13.20
C HIS A 113 13.85 1.83 -14.73
N VAL A 114 13.10 2.76 -15.34
CA VAL A 114 13.09 2.94 -16.81
C VAL A 114 14.49 3.32 -17.31
N ILE A 115 15.17 4.27 -16.68
CA ILE A 115 16.52 4.67 -17.09
C ILE A 115 17.52 3.51 -17.01
N THR A 116 17.46 2.70 -15.96
CA THR A 116 18.40 1.59 -15.72
C THR A 116 18.16 0.40 -16.65
N ILE A 117 16.93 0.18 -17.13
CA ILE A 117 16.62 -0.92 -18.08
C ILE A 117 16.95 -0.52 -19.53
N TYR A 118 16.81 0.76 -19.88
CA TYR A 118 16.97 1.26 -21.26
C TYR A 118 18.33 1.94 -21.54
N LYS A 119 19.27 1.90 -20.59
CA LYS A 119 20.69 2.27 -20.79
C LYS A 119 21.56 1.03 -20.71
#